data_AF-A0A524P9Q3-F1
#
_entry.id   AF-A0A524P9Q3-F1
#
_cell.length_a   1.000
_cell.length_b   1.000
_cell.length_c   1.000
_cell.angle_alpha   90.00
_cell.angle_beta   90.00
_cell.angle_gamma   90.00
#
_symmetry.space_group_name_H-M   'P 1'
#
loop_
_entity.id
_entity.type
_entity.pdbx_description
1 polymer ?
#
loop_
_entity_poly.entity_id
_entity_poly.type
_entity_poly.pdbx_seq_one_letter_code
_entity_poly.pdbx_strand_id
1 'polypeptide(L)'
;MVTLLTFRLSVAFAAIVGVALAFIPLLAVHGVESALALGVLLPPWVAATAASYTERNRDARGIDLMLRSIGAGLWIWAIPIAVLALSSLRIRQCTPGEGVAFMVLGPAVGCALAACAGVWVAGSTSRPCLSPWLSATIPLGAALVGLWAFYATPTVYVFGAFAGYFPGAIYDDLVQIPTRYLTYRATMVVAVLALSVLFDALWDPSAGTLDLRGRGRRHIGALLVSAGALGVVTASYWHGDHLGHWVSEEYLVERLGKTEQGRDCVVHMPRETSPEDAKRLVDDCDFHVERTRKLVRATSTKPVTAYFFRSEDEKRDLIGVGRTLIAKPWRGEIYLQMGGWPHPVLGHEIVHAVLGEVGRG
;
A
#
# COMPACT_ATOMS: atom_id res chain seq x y z
N MET A 1 -5.12 14.04 27.49
CA MET A 1 -5.46 13.74 26.08
C MET A 1 -6.84 14.29 25.69
N VAL A 2 -7.90 14.01 26.46
CA VAL A 2 -9.28 14.48 26.18
C VAL A 2 -9.43 16.01 26.08
N THR A 3 -8.57 16.78 26.74
CA THR A 3 -8.54 18.25 26.68
C THR A 3 -7.89 18.81 25.41
N LEU A 4 -7.25 17.98 24.57
CA LEU A 4 -6.67 18.40 23.31
C LEU A 4 -7.77 18.55 22.25
N LEU A 5 -7.86 19.75 21.66
CA LEU A 5 -8.78 20.01 20.55
C LEU A 5 -8.54 19.03 19.39
N THR A 6 -7.29 18.80 19.00
CA THR A 6 -6.95 17.88 17.91
C THR A 6 -7.37 16.45 18.20
N PHE A 7 -7.24 15.96 19.43
CA PHE A 7 -7.76 14.65 19.81
C PHE A 7 -9.30 14.58 19.70
N ARG A 8 -10.01 15.60 20.18
CA ARG A 8 -11.49 15.66 20.07
C ARG A 8 -11.95 15.69 18.61
N LEU A 9 -11.25 16.45 17.76
CA LEU A 9 -11.53 16.49 16.32
C LEU A 9 -11.26 15.14 15.65
N SER A 10 -10.15 14.47 15.97
CA SER A 10 -9.82 13.14 15.44
C SER A 10 -10.83 12.08 15.87
N VAL A 11 -11.29 12.12 17.12
CA VAL A 11 -12.35 11.23 17.64
C VAL A 11 -13.67 11.48 16.92
N ALA A 12 -14.06 12.75 16.74
CA ALA A 12 -15.27 13.11 16.01
C ALA A 12 -15.18 12.67 14.54
N PHE A 13 -14.05 12.91 13.88
CA PHE A 13 -13.79 12.46 12.52
C PHE A 13 -13.87 10.93 12.41
N ALA A 14 -13.23 10.18 13.30
CA ALA A 14 -13.27 8.73 13.29
C ALA A 14 -14.68 8.17 13.51
N ALA A 15 -15.49 8.80 14.37
CA ALA A 15 -16.91 8.46 14.53
C ALA A 15 -17.72 8.74 13.26
N ILE A 16 -17.55 9.92 12.65
CA ILE A 16 -18.22 10.31 11.40
C ILE A 16 -17.87 9.33 10.27
N VAL A 17 -16.58 9.01 10.11
CA VAL A 17 -16.12 8.04 9.11
C VAL A 17 -16.72 6.66 9.38
N GLY A 18 -16.67 6.16 10.62
CA GLY A 18 -17.27 4.87 10.97
C GLY A 18 -18.76 4.80 10.64
N VAL A 19 -19.51 5.84 10.95
CA VAL A 19 -20.95 5.94 10.62
C VAL A 19 -21.14 5.99 9.10
N ALA A 20 -20.37 6.81 8.38
CA ALA A 20 -20.47 6.91 6.92
C ALA A 20 -20.18 5.57 6.23
N LEU A 21 -19.14 4.85 6.65
CA LEU A 21 -18.79 3.53 6.12
C LEU A 21 -19.90 2.50 6.38
N ALA A 22 -20.57 2.56 7.53
CA ALA A 22 -21.68 1.67 7.88
C ALA A 22 -22.91 1.79 6.95
N PHE A 23 -23.03 2.89 6.18
CA PHE A 23 -24.09 3.08 5.19
C PHE A 23 -23.70 2.66 3.77
N ILE A 24 -22.41 2.37 3.50
CA ILE A 24 -21.92 1.94 2.20
C ILE A 24 -21.83 0.41 2.21
N PRO A 25 -22.64 -0.35 1.44
CA PRO A 25 -22.72 -1.81 1.55
C PRO A 25 -21.37 -2.52 1.51
N LEU A 26 -20.45 -2.09 0.64
CA LEU A 26 -19.10 -2.65 0.50
C LEU A 26 -18.19 -2.38 1.71
N LEU A 27 -18.42 -1.28 2.45
CA LEU A 27 -17.56 -0.83 3.55
C LEU A 27 -18.19 -1.01 4.93
N ALA A 28 -19.44 -1.48 4.98
CA ALA A 28 -20.25 -1.49 6.18
C ALA A 28 -19.96 -2.66 7.14
N VAL A 29 -18.98 -3.50 6.81
CA VAL A 29 -18.51 -4.63 7.61
C VAL A 29 -16.99 -4.59 7.73
N HIS A 30 -16.43 -5.37 8.67
CA HIS A 30 -14.98 -5.56 8.71
C HIS A 30 -14.54 -6.35 7.47
N GLY A 31 -13.72 -5.74 6.64
CA GLY A 31 -13.22 -6.30 5.39
C GLY A 31 -11.98 -5.55 4.93
N VAL A 32 -11.41 -5.98 3.82
CA VAL A 32 -10.20 -5.36 3.26
C VAL A 32 -10.47 -3.92 2.80
N GLU A 33 -11.66 -3.65 2.26
CA GLU A 33 -12.05 -2.35 1.72
C GLU A 33 -12.27 -1.33 2.82
N SER A 34 -13.00 -1.70 3.88
CA SER A 34 -13.19 -0.84 5.04
C SER A 34 -11.89 -0.63 5.82
N ALA A 35 -11.03 -1.65 5.92
CA ALA A 35 -9.71 -1.53 6.51
C ALA A 35 -8.81 -0.56 5.72
N LEU A 36 -8.82 -0.64 4.38
CA LEU A 36 -8.10 0.29 3.52
C LEU A 36 -8.64 1.71 3.65
N ALA A 37 -9.96 1.89 3.65
CA ALA A 37 -10.58 3.21 3.83
C ALA A 37 -10.14 3.85 5.15
N LEU A 38 -10.21 3.11 6.26
CA LEU A 38 -9.73 3.59 7.56
C LEU A 38 -8.21 3.82 7.58
N GLY A 39 -7.44 2.97 6.90
CA GLY A 39 -5.98 3.10 6.82
C GLY A 39 -5.54 4.33 6.03
N VAL A 40 -6.32 4.76 5.04
CA VAL A 40 -6.06 6.02 4.31
C VAL A 40 -6.50 7.22 5.15
N LEU A 41 -7.67 7.14 5.79
CA LEU A 41 -8.32 8.29 6.40
C LEU A 41 -7.83 8.63 7.81
N LEU A 42 -7.53 7.64 8.66
CA LEU A 42 -7.20 7.89 10.08
C LEU A 42 -5.75 8.32 10.34
N PRO A 43 -4.71 7.74 9.70
CA PRO A 43 -3.32 8.06 10.01
C PRO A 43 -2.93 9.54 9.98
N PRO A 44 -3.39 10.39 9.03
CA PRO A 44 -3.09 11.83 9.06
C PRO A 44 -3.57 12.51 10.35
N TRP A 45 -4.75 12.16 10.84
CA TRP A 45 -5.33 12.70 12.07
C TRP A 45 -4.61 12.20 13.32
N VAL A 46 -4.21 10.92 13.32
CA VAL A 46 -3.42 10.34 14.42
C VAL A 46 -2.05 11.01 14.50
N ALA A 47 -1.36 11.21 13.37
CA ALA A 47 -0.09 11.91 13.32
C ALA A 47 -0.22 13.35 13.85
N ALA A 48 -1.22 14.11 13.39
CA ALA A 48 -1.47 15.47 13.86
C ALA A 48 -1.78 15.54 15.37
N THR A 49 -2.53 14.56 15.88
CA THR A 49 -2.87 14.44 17.29
C THR A 49 -1.63 14.12 18.14
N ALA A 50 -0.80 13.18 17.70
CA ALA A 50 0.45 12.82 18.35
C ALA A 50 1.42 14.00 18.40
N ALA A 51 1.59 14.71 17.28
CA ALA A 51 2.40 15.93 17.23
C ALA A 51 1.88 16.98 18.22
N SER A 52 0.59 17.27 18.22
CA SER A 52 -0.03 18.23 19.15
C SER A 52 0.13 17.82 20.62
N TYR A 53 0.06 16.52 20.92
CA TYR A 53 0.25 16.00 22.26
C TYR A 53 1.70 16.20 22.71
N THR A 54 2.67 15.85 21.87
CA THR A 54 4.09 16.05 22.14
C THR A 54 4.44 17.52 22.38
N GLU A 55 3.90 18.44 21.58
CA GLU A 55 4.14 19.88 21.77
C GLU A 55 3.67 20.41 23.13
N ARG A 56 2.60 19.85 23.69
CA ARG A 56 2.07 20.28 24.99
C ARG A 56 2.68 19.56 26.20
N ASN A 57 3.47 18.52 25.98
CA ASN A 57 4.02 17.67 27.05
C ASN A 57 5.53 17.43 26.81
N ARG A 58 6.26 18.43 26.33
CA ARG A 58 7.68 18.29 25.98
C ARG A 58 8.57 17.91 27.18
N ASP A 59 8.10 18.18 28.39
CA ASP A 59 8.72 17.82 29.67
C ASP A 59 8.57 16.33 30.03
N ALA A 60 7.72 15.58 29.32
CA ALA A 60 7.55 14.15 29.53
C ALA A 60 8.71 13.33 28.95
N ARG A 61 8.88 12.11 29.48
CA ARG A 61 9.85 11.13 28.95
C ARG A 61 9.48 10.73 27.53
N GLY A 62 10.49 10.42 26.71
CA GLY A 62 10.29 10.08 25.29
C GLY A 62 9.40 8.85 25.10
N ILE A 63 9.62 7.81 25.90
CA ILE A 63 8.80 6.61 25.85
C ILE A 63 7.34 6.86 26.29
N ASP A 64 7.11 7.75 27.25
CA ASP A 64 5.76 8.11 27.70
C ASP A 64 5.01 8.90 26.63
N LEU A 65 5.70 9.79 25.91
CA LEU A 65 5.17 10.49 24.74
C LEU A 65 4.73 9.48 23.66
N MET A 66 5.58 8.50 23.40
CA MET A 66 5.35 7.49 22.37
C MET A 66 4.18 6.57 22.73
N LEU A 67 4.19 5.96 23.92
CA LEU A 67 3.15 5.04 24.37
C LEU A 67 1.79 5.73 24.46
N ARG A 68 1.74 6.96 24.99
CA ARG A 68 0.48 7.71 25.06
C ARG A 68 -0.03 8.08 23.68
N SER A 69 0.84 8.50 22.76
CA SER A 69 0.44 8.84 21.39
C SER A 69 -0.04 7.62 20.60
N ILE A 70 0.64 6.48 20.72
CA ILE A 70 0.21 5.20 20.14
C ILE A 70 -1.13 4.78 20.74
N GLY A 71 -1.27 4.84 22.06
CA GLY A 71 -2.54 4.56 22.74
C GLY A 71 -3.68 5.46 22.24
N ALA A 72 -3.41 6.75 22.04
CA ALA A 72 -4.37 7.69 21.44
C ALA A 72 -4.81 7.25 20.04
N GLY A 73 -3.84 6.89 19.20
CA GLY A 73 -4.07 6.44 17.84
C GLY A 73 -4.91 5.18 17.79
N LEU A 74 -4.61 4.21 18.65
CA LEU A 74 -5.39 2.98 18.79
C LEU A 74 -6.80 3.25 19.34
N TRP A 75 -6.96 4.22 20.24
CA TRP A 75 -8.29 4.67 20.68
C TRP A 75 -9.10 5.31 19.54
N ILE A 76 -8.48 6.17 18.72
CA ILE A 76 -9.11 6.78 17.55
C ILE A 76 -9.53 5.69 16.55
N TRP A 77 -8.68 4.69 16.33
CA TRP A 77 -8.94 3.52 15.48
C TRP A 77 -10.06 2.61 16.00
N ALA A 78 -10.16 2.42 17.32
CA ALA A 78 -11.16 1.54 17.92
C ALA A 78 -12.61 2.03 17.71
N ILE A 79 -12.81 3.34 17.56
CA ILE A 79 -14.13 3.96 17.38
C ILE A 79 -14.84 3.45 16.12
N PRO A 80 -14.31 3.64 14.89
CA PRO A 80 -14.97 3.19 13.68
C PRO A 80 -15.12 1.66 13.63
N ILE A 81 -14.21 0.91 14.26
CA ILE A 81 -14.32 -0.55 14.36
C ILE A 81 -15.51 -0.94 15.22
N ALA A 82 -15.71 -0.31 16.37
CA ALA A 82 -16.90 -0.56 17.19
C ALA A 82 -18.19 -0.22 16.41
N VAL A 83 -18.19 0.86 15.63
CA VAL A 83 -19.34 1.23 14.78
C VAL A 83 -19.60 0.18 13.68
N LEU A 84 -18.56 -0.30 12.99
CA LEU A 84 -18.67 -1.36 11.98
C LEU A 84 -19.06 -2.71 12.59
N ALA A 85 -18.63 -2.99 13.82
CA ALA A 85 -19.08 -4.16 14.58
C ALA A 85 -20.58 -4.08 14.86
N LEU A 86 -21.12 -2.91 15.22
CA LEU A 86 -22.57 -2.74 15.38
C LEU A 86 -23.32 -2.88 14.05
N SER A 87 -22.74 -2.39 12.95
CA SER A 87 -23.28 -2.56 11.59
C SER A 87 -23.39 -4.04 11.19
N SER A 88 -22.53 -4.91 11.72
CA SER A 88 -22.59 -6.36 11.49
C SER A 88 -23.86 -7.04 12.02
N LEU A 89 -24.60 -6.38 12.92
CA LEU A 89 -25.93 -6.85 13.36
C LEU A 89 -26.98 -6.70 12.26
N ARG A 90 -26.77 -5.78 11.32
CA ARG A 90 -27.64 -5.52 10.17
C ARG A 90 -27.18 -6.26 8.92
N ILE A 91 -25.87 -6.35 8.70
CA ILE A 91 -25.26 -6.95 7.51
C ILE A 91 -24.45 -8.18 7.92
N ARG A 92 -24.76 -9.34 7.31
CA ARG A 92 -24.04 -10.59 7.59
C ARG A 92 -22.57 -10.47 7.18
N GLN A 93 -21.68 -10.88 8.09
CA GLN A 93 -20.25 -11.04 7.81
C GLN A 93 -19.96 -12.51 7.48
N CYS A 94 -19.35 -12.76 6.32
CA CYS A 94 -18.99 -14.12 5.90
C CYS A 94 -17.71 -14.62 6.60
N THR A 95 -16.71 -13.73 6.79
CA THR A 95 -15.39 -14.07 7.38
C THR A 95 -14.95 -13.04 8.44
N PRO A 96 -15.65 -12.95 9.59
CA PRO A 96 -15.38 -11.92 10.60
C PRO A 96 -13.94 -11.94 11.15
N GLY A 97 -13.33 -13.12 11.28
CA GLY A 97 -11.95 -13.26 11.75
C GLY A 97 -10.93 -12.62 10.81
N GLU A 98 -11.05 -12.86 9.50
CA GLU A 98 -10.18 -12.23 8.49
C GLU A 98 -10.43 -10.72 8.39
N GLY A 99 -11.69 -10.30 8.46
CA GLY A 99 -12.05 -8.88 8.48
C GLY A 99 -11.39 -8.12 9.64
N VAL A 100 -11.43 -8.68 10.85
CA VAL A 100 -10.75 -8.09 12.02
C VAL A 100 -9.23 -8.12 11.85
N ALA A 101 -8.67 -9.19 11.28
CA ALA A 101 -7.24 -9.26 11.00
C ALA A 101 -6.80 -8.17 10.00
N PHE A 102 -7.60 -7.85 8.96
CA PHE A 102 -7.34 -6.69 8.09
C PHE A 102 -7.39 -5.36 8.87
N MET A 103 -8.34 -5.19 9.80
CA MET A 103 -8.43 -4.00 10.64
C MET A 103 -7.22 -3.81 11.56
N VAL A 104 -6.69 -4.90 12.12
CA VAL A 104 -5.50 -4.87 12.97
C VAL A 104 -4.25 -4.63 12.12
N LEU A 105 -4.03 -5.46 11.10
CA LEU A 105 -2.83 -5.41 10.27
C LEU A 105 -2.74 -4.11 9.47
N GLY A 106 -3.86 -3.61 8.96
CA GLY A 106 -3.90 -2.35 8.21
C GLY A 106 -3.93 -1.13 9.12
N PRO A 107 -5.13 -0.59 9.42
CA PRO A 107 -5.25 0.70 10.07
C PRO A 107 -4.71 0.75 11.51
N ALA A 108 -4.69 -0.34 12.29
CA ALA A 108 -4.14 -0.28 13.66
C ALA A 108 -2.62 -0.06 13.65
N VAL A 109 -1.88 -0.90 12.90
CA VAL A 109 -0.42 -0.75 12.70
C VAL A 109 -0.13 0.60 12.04
N GLY A 110 -0.93 0.99 11.04
CA GLY A 110 -0.80 2.30 10.39
C GLY A 110 -0.99 3.49 11.35
N CYS A 111 -1.97 3.44 12.25
CA CYS A 111 -2.18 4.46 13.28
C CYS A 111 -1.04 4.49 14.31
N ALA A 112 -0.51 3.33 14.72
CA ALA A 112 0.66 3.28 15.61
C ALA A 112 1.89 3.92 14.96
N LEU A 113 2.17 3.60 13.70
CA LEU A 113 3.26 4.22 12.93
C LEU A 113 3.04 5.72 12.73
N ALA A 114 1.81 6.15 12.48
CA ALA A 114 1.46 7.56 12.35
C ALA A 114 1.67 8.34 13.66
N ALA A 115 1.35 7.72 14.80
CA ALA A 115 1.64 8.31 16.10
C ALA A 115 3.16 8.51 16.29
N CYS A 116 3.98 7.52 15.93
CA CYS A 116 5.44 7.67 15.93
C CYS A 116 5.89 8.84 15.04
N ALA A 117 5.38 8.93 13.81
CA ALA A 117 5.70 10.02 12.89
C ALA A 117 5.35 11.40 13.50
N GLY A 118 4.18 11.53 14.12
CA GLY A 118 3.78 12.76 14.80
C GLY A 118 4.71 13.16 15.95
N VAL A 119 5.09 12.20 16.80
CA VAL A 119 6.04 12.43 17.90
C VAL A 119 7.40 12.89 17.37
N TRP A 120 7.92 12.20 16.35
CA TRP A 120 9.20 12.54 15.72
C TRP A 120 9.19 13.93 15.07
N VAL A 121 8.13 14.28 14.33
CA VAL A 121 8.00 15.60 13.70
C VAL A 121 7.96 16.70 14.76
N ALA A 122 7.15 16.56 15.80
CA ALA A 122 7.07 17.55 16.88
C ALA A 122 8.39 17.68 17.66
N GLY A 123 9.08 16.57 17.93
CA GLY A 123 10.36 16.60 18.61
C GLY A 123 11.50 17.21 17.78
N SER A 124 11.40 17.15 16.45
CA SER A 124 12.44 17.64 15.52
C SER A 124 12.20 19.05 15.01
N THR A 125 10.95 19.54 15.03
CA THR A 125 10.61 20.86 14.51
C THR A 125 10.78 21.96 15.54
N SER A 126 11.30 23.10 15.10
CA SER A 126 11.39 24.33 15.90
C SER A 126 10.12 25.19 15.83
N ARG A 127 9.14 24.79 14.99
CA ARG A 127 7.90 25.54 14.76
C ARG A 127 6.67 24.75 15.25
N PRO A 128 6.27 24.90 16.53
CA PRO A 128 5.24 24.06 17.16
C PRO A 128 3.87 24.16 16.49
N CYS A 129 3.55 25.32 15.90
CA CYS A 129 2.29 25.54 15.19
C CYS A 129 2.18 24.72 13.88
N LEU A 130 3.32 24.39 13.26
CA LEU A 130 3.35 23.65 11.99
C LEU A 130 3.44 22.13 12.20
N SER A 131 3.85 21.67 13.39
CA SER A 131 4.09 20.24 13.69
C SER A 131 2.89 19.35 13.32
N PRO A 132 1.63 19.70 13.68
CA PRO A 132 0.48 18.87 13.33
C PRO A 132 0.28 18.75 11.81
N TRP A 133 0.42 19.85 11.09
CA TRP A 133 0.29 19.88 9.63
C TRP A 133 1.39 19.08 8.93
N LEU A 134 2.64 19.29 9.33
CA LEU A 134 3.79 18.54 8.80
C LEU A 134 3.70 17.04 9.10
N SER A 135 3.15 16.67 10.25
CA SER A 135 2.97 15.25 10.59
C SER A 135 1.86 14.60 9.76
N ALA A 136 0.78 15.32 9.45
CA ALA A 136 -0.32 14.82 8.64
C ALA A 136 0.08 14.58 7.17
N THR A 137 1.05 15.32 6.64
CA THR A 137 1.54 15.12 5.27
C THR A 137 2.35 13.84 5.10
N ILE A 138 2.90 13.24 6.17
CA ILE A 138 3.70 12.01 6.07
C ILE A 138 2.84 10.82 5.62
N PRO A 139 1.72 10.46 6.29
CA PRO A 139 0.87 9.37 5.80
C PRO A 139 0.25 9.65 4.43
N LEU A 140 -0.09 10.91 4.13
CA LEU A 140 -0.62 11.31 2.82
C LEU A 140 0.43 11.12 1.72
N GLY A 141 1.67 11.55 1.95
CA GLY A 141 2.78 11.35 1.03
C GLY A 141 3.06 9.86 0.80
N ALA A 142 3.02 9.04 1.85
CA ALA A 142 3.16 7.59 1.71
C ALA A 142 2.02 6.95 0.90
N ALA A 143 0.78 7.42 1.04
CA ALA A 143 -0.33 6.98 0.21
C ALA A 143 -0.13 7.37 -1.27
N LEU A 144 0.38 8.58 -1.54
CA LEU A 144 0.71 9.03 -2.90
C LEU A 144 1.85 8.20 -3.51
N VAL A 145 2.85 7.79 -2.72
CA VAL A 145 3.90 6.86 -3.18
C VAL A 145 3.30 5.50 -3.54
N GLY A 146 2.33 4.99 -2.76
CA GLY A 146 1.62 3.76 -3.10
C GLY A 146 0.82 3.88 -4.41
N LEU A 147 0.15 5.00 -4.64
CA LEU A 147 -0.56 5.28 -5.90
C LEU A 147 0.41 5.39 -7.08
N TRP A 148 1.55 6.05 -6.86
CA TRP A 148 2.61 6.11 -7.87
C TRP A 148 3.16 4.73 -8.19
N ALA A 149 3.39 3.88 -7.20
CA ALA A 149 3.83 2.51 -7.41
C ALA A 149 2.81 1.75 -8.27
N PHE A 150 1.51 1.78 -7.91
CA PHE A 150 0.45 1.18 -8.74
C PHE A 150 0.44 1.69 -10.18
N TYR A 151 0.67 2.99 -10.38
CA TYR A 151 0.73 3.61 -11.70
C TYR A 151 1.98 3.21 -12.49
N ALA A 152 3.13 3.11 -11.82
CA ALA A 152 4.45 3.01 -12.42
C ALA A 152 5.02 1.58 -12.51
N THR A 153 4.39 0.58 -11.88
CA THR A 153 4.85 -0.82 -11.91
C THR A 153 3.77 -1.76 -12.47
N PRO A 154 4.11 -3.01 -12.82
CA PRO A 154 3.11 -4.01 -13.21
C PRO A 154 2.11 -4.40 -12.13
N THR A 155 2.47 -4.27 -10.84
CA THR A 155 1.62 -4.70 -9.73
C THR A 155 0.28 -3.98 -9.68
N VAL A 156 -0.77 -4.73 -9.38
CA VAL A 156 -2.14 -4.21 -9.20
C VAL A 156 -2.46 -4.05 -7.72
N TYR A 157 -1.75 -4.77 -6.84
CA TYR A 157 -1.86 -4.62 -5.40
C TYR A 157 -0.86 -3.59 -4.85
N VAL A 158 -1.15 -3.04 -3.66
CA VAL A 158 -0.25 -2.13 -2.94
C VAL A 158 -0.23 -2.48 -1.45
N PHE A 159 0.98 -2.60 -0.88
CA PHE A 159 1.19 -2.60 0.56
C PHE A 159 1.66 -1.21 1.01
N GLY A 160 0.77 -0.47 1.68
CA GLY A 160 1.07 0.88 2.17
C GLY A 160 1.46 0.88 3.64
N ALA A 161 2.56 1.55 4.00
CA ALA A 161 3.06 1.60 5.38
C ALA A 161 1.96 1.98 6.39
N PHE A 162 1.20 3.03 6.07
CA PHE A 162 0.07 3.52 6.86
C PHE A 162 -1.28 2.97 6.39
N ALA A 163 -1.48 2.92 5.06
CA ALA A 163 -2.80 2.70 4.45
C ALA A 163 -3.36 1.29 4.58
N GLY A 164 -2.52 0.28 4.81
CA GLY A 164 -3.00 -1.10 4.82
C GLY A 164 -2.64 -1.84 3.54
N TYR A 165 -3.57 -2.69 3.11
CA TYR A 165 -3.47 -3.49 1.91
C TYR A 165 -4.54 -3.04 0.92
N PHE A 166 -4.11 -2.68 -0.28
CA PHE A 166 -4.98 -2.57 -1.44
C PHE A 166 -4.83 -3.83 -2.28
N PRO A 167 -5.85 -4.69 -2.37
CA PRO A 167 -5.75 -5.97 -3.08
C PRO A 167 -5.75 -5.83 -4.60
N GLY A 168 -6.20 -4.70 -5.15
CA GLY A 168 -6.33 -4.50 -6.59
C GLY A 168 -7.78 -4.68 -7.04
N ALA A 169 -8.02 -5.60 -7.98
CA ALA A 169 -9.35 -5.83 -8.52
C ALA A 169 -10.32 -6.38 -7.46
N ILE A 170 -11.41 -5.64 -7.25
CA ILE A 170 -12.46 -5.92 -6.25
C ILE A 170 -13.30 -7.16 -6.63
N TYR A 171 -13.13 -7.69 -7.85
CA TYR A 171 -13.95 -8.78 -8.42
C TYR A 171 -13.34 -10.18 -8.25
N ASP A 172 -12.15 -10.32 -7.66
CA ASP A 172 -11.62 -11.65 -7.33
C ASP A 172 -12.23 -12.13 -6.00
N ASP A 173 -12.97 -13.23 -6.06
CA ASP A 173 -13.93 -13.70 -5.03
C ASP A 173 -13.31 -14.06 -3.65
N LEU A 174 -11.98 -14.06 -3.49
CA LEU A 174 -11.30 -14.44 -2.25
C LEU A 174 -10.03 -13.60 -2.02
N VAL A 175 -10.19 -12.41 -1.46
CA VAL A 175 -9.07 -11.62 -0.93
C VAL A 175 -8.64 -12.17 0.43
N GLN A 176 -7.79 -13.21 0.41
CA GLN A 176 -7.14 -13.73 1.61
C GLN A 176 -6.02 -12.80 2.06
N ILE A 177 -5.60 -12.95 3.32
CA ILE A 177 -4.42 -12.26 3.87
C ILE A 177 -3.18 -12.95 3.33
N PRO A 178 -2.43 -12.35 2.39
CA PRO A 178 -1.31 -13.05 1.79
C PRO A 178 -0.13 -13.05 2.77
N THR A 179 0.67 -14.12 2.80
CA THR A 179 1.84 -14.22 3.71
C THR A 179 2.83 -13.07 3.53
N ARG A 180 3.00 -12.60 2.29
CA ARG A 180 3.78 -11.39 1.93
C ARG A 180 3.31 -10.11 2.64
N TYR A 181 2.01 -10.00 2.92
CA TYR A 181 1.47 -8.88 3.69
C TYR A 181 1.83 -9.01 5.17
N LEU A 182 1.85 -10.22 5.72
CA LEU A 182 2.26 -10.47 7.11
C LEU A 182 3.73 -10.10 7.31
N THR A 183 4.63 -10.48 6.39
CA THR A 183 6.05 -10.10 6.47
C THR A 183 6.24 -8.59 6.37
N TYR A 184 5.52 -7.93 5.45
CA TYR A 184 5.53 -6.47 5.35
C TYR A 184 5.05 -5.79 6.65
N ARG A 185 4.01 -6.33 7.30
CA ARG A 185 3.50 -5.78 8.56
C ARG A 185 4.40 -6.05 9.75
N ALA A 186 5.06 -7.20 9.80
CA ALA A 186 6.10 -7.46 10.79
C ALA A 186 7.21 -6.41 10.71
N THR A 187 7.64 -6.05 9.49
CA THR A 187 8.59 -4.95 9.28
C THR A 187 8.07 -3.62 9.82
N MET A 188 6.79 -3.29 9.62
CA MET A 188 6.22 -2.04 10.14
C MET A 188 6.16 -2.01 11.67
N VAL A 189 5.89 -3.16 12.31
CA VAL A 189 5.95 -3.28 13.77
C VAL A 189 7.39 -3.08 14.28
N VAL A 190 8.38 -3.67 13.61
CA VAL A 190 9.80 -3.44 13.91
C VAL A 190 10.14 -1.96 13.78
N ALA A 191 9.63 -1.27 12.75
CA ALA A 191 9.83 0.16 12.57
C ALA A 191 9.22 0.97 13.74
N VAL A 192 8.00 0.66 14.18
CA VAL A 192 7.35 1.32 15.33
C VAL A 192 8.20 1.16 16.60
N LEU A 193 8.68 -0.05 16.88
CA LEU A 193 9.51 -0.32 18.06
C LEU A 193 10.87 0.40 17.98
N ALA A 194 11.54 0.31 16.83
CA ALA A 194 12.84 0.96 16.63
C ALA A 194 12.74 2.49 16.72
N LEU A 195 11.72 3.10 16.11
CA LEU A 195 11.47 4.54 16.21
C LEU A 195 11.13 4.97 17.64
N SER A 196 10.45 4.13 18.41
CA SER A 196 10.12 4.40 19.82
C SER A 196 11.37 4.42 20.70
N VAL A 197 12.19 3.39 20.59
CA VAL A 197 13.45 3.26 21.35
C VAL A 197 14.44 4.35 20.94
N LEU A 198 14.56 4.61 19.63
CA LEU A 198 15.44 5.65 19.12
C LEU A 198 15.03 7.04 19.60
N PHE A 199 13.73 7.34 19.61
CA PHE A 199 13.24 8.63 20.09
C PHE A 199 13.55 8.80 21.58
N ASP A 200 13.25 7.81 22.43
CA ASP A 200 13.54 7.90 23.87
C ASP A 200 15.04 8.04 24.17
N ALA A 201 15.88 7.36 23.41
CA ALA A 201 17.34 7.46 23.55
C ALA A 201 17.88 8.86 23.22
N LEU A 202 17.22 9.59 22.31
CA LEU A 202 17.64 10.91 21.85
C LEU A 202 16.89 12.07 22.53
N TRP A 203 15.71 11.81 23.10
CA TRP A 203 14.87 12.85 23.67
C TRP A 203 15.41 13.37 24.99
N ASP A 204 15.60 14.68 25.12
CA ASP A 204 15.89 15.35 26.38
C ASP A 204 14.63 16.06 26.90
N PRO A 205 13.96 15.52 27.94
CA PRO A 205 12.78 16.14 28.52
C PRO A 205 13.06 17.50 29.18
N SER A 206 14.30 17.74 29.62
CA SER A 206 14.65 19.00 30.29
C SER A 206 14.78 20.16 29.30
N ALA A 207 15.30 19.87 28.11
CA ALA A 207 15.39 20.83 27.01
C ALA A 207 14.14 20.83 26.12
N GLY A 208 13.32 19.77 26.17
CA GLY A 208 12.17 19.58 25.29
C GLY A 208 12.57 19.43 23.81
N THR A 209 13.76 18.89 23.55
CA THR A 209 14.35 18.73 22.20
C THR A 209 15.14 17.43 22.09
N LEU A 210 15.55 17.06 20.87
CA LEU A 210 16.42 15.92 20.60
C LEU A 210 17.90 16.30 20.82
N ASP A 211 18.62 15.55 21.65
CA ASP A 211 20.05 15.69 21.89
C ASP A 211 20.85 14.50 21.33
N LEU A 212 21.37 14.70 20.11
CA LEU A 212 22.21 13.71 19.43
C LEU A 212 23.60 13.55 20.06
N ARG A 213 24.12 14.59 20.75
CA ARG A 213 25.52 14.60 21.20
C ARG A 213 25.67 14.05 22.60
N GLY A 214 24.92 14.60 23.57
CA GLY A 214 25.00 14.21 24.97
C GLY A 214 24.31 12.88 25.21
N ARG A 215 22.99 12.85 25.02
CA ARG A 215 22.17 11.63 25.19
C ARG A 215 22.54 10.53 24.20
N GLY A 216 22.79 10.90 22.93
CA GLY A 216 23.19 9.91 21.92
C GLY A 216 24.44 9.11 22.31
N ARG A 217 25.46 9.75 22.90
CA ARG A 217 26.65 9.04 23.43
C ARG A 217 26.33 8.15 24.62
N ARG A 218 25.45 8.60 25.53
CA ARG A 218 25.05 7.83 26.72
C ARG A 218 24.23 6.59 26.37
N HIS A 219 23.45 6.65 25.31
CA HIS A 219 22.55 5.57 24.87
C HIS A 219 23.00 4.91 23.56
N ILE A 220 24.32 4.86 23.30
CA ILE A 220 24.87 4.36 22.03
C ILE A 220 24.42 2.93 21.69
N GLY A 221 24.26 2.04 22.68
CA GLY A 221 23.73 0.69 22.46
C GLY A 221 22.30 0.69 21.90
N ALA A 222 21.42 1.55 22.44
CA ALA A 222 20.06 1.70 21.93
C ALA A 222 20.03 2.31 20.53
N LEU A 223 20.95 3.25 20.23
CA LEU A 223 21.11 3.79 18.89
C LEU A 223 21.54 2.72 17.89
N LEU A 224 22.53 1.90 18.22
CA LEU A 224 23.03 0.84 17.34
C LEU A 224 21.95 -0.23 17.07
N VAL A 225 21.22 -0.66 18.10
CA VAL A 225 20.13 -1.62 17.94
C VAL A 225 19.00 -1.02 17.09
N SER A 226 18.60 0.22 17.35
CA SER A 226 17.54 0.88 16.58
C SER A 226 17.97 1.13 15.14
N ALA A 227 19.23 1.53 14.91
CA ALA A 227 19.79 1.71 13.57
C ALA A 227 19.86 0.38 12.81
N GLY A 228 20.29 -0.71 13.47
CA GLY A 228 20.27 -2.05 12.89
C GLY A 228 18.85 -2.50 12.51
N ALA A 229 17.88 -2.31 13.40
CA ALA A 229 16.47 -2.62 13.13
C ALA A 229 15.89 -1.79 11.98
N LEU A 230 16.16 -0.49 11.93
CA LEU A 230 15.77 0.37 10.81
C LEU A 230 16.52 0.02 9.51
N GLY A 231 17.75 -0.48 9.62
CA GLY A 231 18.51 -1.07 8.52
C GLY A 231 17.80 -2.27 7.92
N VAL A 232 17.28 -3.18 8.76
CA VAL A 232 16.45 -4.33 8.31
C VAL A 232 15.16 -3.84 7.63
N VAL A 233 14.50 -2.83 8.19
CA VAL A 233 13.30 -2.23 7.57
C VAL A 233 13.62 -1.70 6.18
N THR A 234 14.69 -0.92 6.06
CA THR A 234 15.13 -0.33 4.78
C THR A 234 15.52 -1.42 3.78
N ALA A 235 16.24 -2.45 4.24
CA ALA A 235 16.63 -3.59 3.42
C ALA A 235 15.42 -4.36 2.88
N SER A 236 14.34 -4.51 3.67
CA SER A 236 13.11 -5.16 3.19
C SER A 236 12.36 -4.36 2.13
N TYR A 237 12.42 -3.02 2.17
CA TYR A 237 11.86 -2.20 1.09
C TYR A 237 12.69 -2.33 -0.19
N TRP A 238 14.02 -2.34 -0.05
CA TRP A 238 14.93 -2.46 -1.18
C TRP A 238 14.79 -3.81 -1.89
N HIS A 239 14.69 -4.91 -1.15
CA HIS A 239 14.46 -6.27 -1.68
C HIS A 239 12.97 -6.63 -1.75
N GLY A 240 12.11 -5.61 -1.86
CA GLY A 240 10.67 -5.79 -1.80
C GLY A 240 10.13 -6.61 -2.98
N ASP A 241 10.81 -6.64 -4.13
CA ASP A 241 10.48 -7.50 -5.27
C ASP A 241 10.64 -8.99 -4.94
N HIS A 242 11.78 -9.37 -4.37
CA HIS A 242 12.04 -10.74 -3.93
C HIS A 242 11.18 -11.18 -2.74
N LEU A 243 10.79 -10.24 -1.88
CA LEU A 243 9.86 -10.49 -0.76
C LEU A 243 8.39 -10.49 -1.20
N GLY A 244 8.10 -10.14 -2.45
CA GLY A 244 6.75 -10.00 -2.98
C GLY A 244 5.98 -8.84 -2.35
N HIS A 245 6.65 -7.80 -1.87
CA HIS A 245 6.04 -6.56 -1.40
C HIS A 245 5.62 -5.63 -2.54
N TRP A 246 6.33 -5.71 -3.66
CA TRP A 246 6.01 -5.12 -4.96
C TRP A 246 6.63 -6.00 -6.05
N VAL A 247 6.41 -5.70 -7.33
CA VAL A 247 7.03 -6.43 -8.46
C VAL A 247 7.48 -5.42 -9.51
N SER A 248 8.75 -5.52 -9.91
CA SER A 248 9.34 -4.76 -11.02
C SER A 248 9.00 -5.39 -12.37
N GLU A 249 9.15 -4.62 -13.44
CA GLU A 249 9.03 -5.14 -14.80
C GLU A 249 10.12 -6.18 -15.08
N GLU A 250 11.35 -5.90 -14.66
CA GLU A 250 12.50 -6.79 -14.83
C GLU A 250 12.28 -8.14 -14.13
N TYR A 251 11.80 -8.12 -12.88
CA TYR A 251 11.49 -9.34 -12.13
C TYR A 251 10.36 -10.13 -12.80
N LEU A 252 9.32 -9.45 -13.28
CA LEU A 252 8.21 -10.09 -13.96
C LEU A 252 8.68 -10.79 -15.25
N VAL A 253 9.47 -10.10 -16.07
CA VAL A 253 10.04 -10.66 -17.31
C VAL A 253 10.98 -11.82 -17.02
N GLU A 254 11.84 -11.71 -16.00
CA GLU A 254 12.72 -12.80 -15.57
C GLU A 254 11.92 -14.04 -15.14
N ARG A 255 10.83 -13.84 -14.39
CA ARG A 255 10.01 -14.91 -13.85
C ARG A 255 9.21 -15.66 -14.92
N LEU A 256 8.73 -14.94 -15.93
CA LEU A 256 8.10 -15.52 -17.12
C LEU A 256 9.16 -16.25 -17.95
N GLY A 257 10.30 -15.61 -18.20
CA GLY A 257 11.52 -16.27 -18.66
C GLY A 257 11.60 -16.51 -20.17
N LYS A 258 10.67 -15.97 -20.96
CA LYS A 258 10.74 -15.87 -22.43
C LYS A 258 10.10 -14.57 -22.91
N THR A 259 10.76 -13.94 -23.87
CA THR A 259 10.31 -12.71 -24.53
C THR A 259 10.48 -12.87 -26.02
N GLU A 260 9.44 -12.57 -26.77
CA GLU A 260 9.46 -12.50 -28.23
C GLU A 260 8.91 -11.16 -28.69
N GLN A 261 9.46 -10.61 -29.77
CA GLN A 261 9.08 -9.29 -30.29
C GLN A 261 8.52 -9.41 -31.69
N GLY A 262 7.30 -8.92 -31.86
CA GLY A 262 6.63 -8.72 -33.15
C GLY A 262 6.88 -7.32 -33.72
N ARG A 263 6.08 -6.95 -34.72
CA ARG A 263 6.10 -5.64 -35.37
C ARG A 263 5.53 -4.54 -34.47
N ASP A 264 4.41 -4.82 -33.81
CA ASP A 264 3.63 -3.87 -33.03
C ASP A 264 3.40 -4.34 -31.58
N CYS A 265 3.85 -5.55 -31.24
CA CYS A 265 3.66 -6.16 -29.92
C CYS A 265 4.94 -6.80 -29.37
N VAL A 266 5.18 -6.65 -28.07
CA VAL A 266 6.20 -7.40 -27.31
C VAL A 266 5.48 -8.39 -26.40
N VAL A 267 5.83 -9.67 -26.49
CA VAL A 267 5.15 -10.73 -25.75
C VAL A 267 6.11 -11.38 -24.76
N HIS A 268 5.78 -11.26 -23.46
CA HIS A 268 6.44 -12.00 -22.39
C HIS A 268 5.59 -13.20 -22.01
N MET A 269 6.20 -14.38 -21.92
CA MET A 269 5.48 -15.65 -21.73
C MET A 269 6.32 -16.66 -20.95
N PRO A 270 5.73 -17.79 -20.51
CA PRO A 270 6.48 -18.82 -19.80
C PRO A 270 7.65 -19.38 -20.62
N ARG A 271 8.79 -19.63 -19.98
CA ARG A 271 10.02 -20.14 -20.62
C ARG A 271 9.78 -21.41 -21.42
N GLU A 272 8.88 -22.27 -20.93
CA GLU A 272 8.51 -23.56 -21.50
C GLU A 272 7.60 -23.48 -22.75
N THR A 273 7.08 -22.30 -23.12
CA THR A 273 6.21 -22.15 -24.31
C THR A 273 6.94 -22.62 -25.56
N SER A 274 6.32 -23.48 -26.39
CA SER A 274 6.97 -23.99 -27.59
C SER A 274 7.30 -22.86 -28.58
N PRO A 275 8.34 -22.96 -29.43
CA PRO A 275 8.65 -21.93 -30.43
C PRO A 275 7.49 -21.67 -31.40
N GLU A 276 6.72 -22.70 -31.73
CA GLU A 276 5.55 -22.58 -32.61
C GLU A 276 4.41 -21.80 -31.94
N ASP A 277 4.11 -22.11 -30.67
CA ASP A 277 3.07 -21.40 -29.92
C ASP A 277 3.49 -19.97 -29.62
N ALA A 278 4.77 -19.73 -29.30
CA ALA A 278 5.32 -18.40 -29.10
C ALA A 278 5.13 -17.53 -30.36
N LYS A 279 5.47 -18.07 -31.53
CA LYS A 279 5.26 -17.39 -32.80
C LYS A 279 3.78 -17.10 -33.06
N ARG A 280 2.91 -18.09 -32.88
CA ARG A 280 1.45 -17.94 -33.03
C ARG A 280 0.89 -16.84 -32.13
N LEU A 281 1.40 -16.73 -30.91
CA LEU A 281 0.96 -15.74 -29.92
C LEU A 281 1.40 -14.32 -30.30
N VAL A 282 2.63 -14.17 -30.79
CA VAL A 282 3.15 -12.89 -31.31
C VAL A 282 2.37 -12.45 -32.55
N ASP A 283 2.15 -13.36 -33.50
CA ASP A 283 1.39 -13.09 -34.72
C ASP A 283 -0.07 -12.68 -34.41
N ASP A 284 -0.71 -13.35 -33.45
CA ASP A 284 -2.07 -13.02 -32.97
C ASP A 284 -2.10 -11.64 -32.30
N CYS A 285 -1.09 -11.33 -31.47
CA CYS A 285 -0.98 -10.01 -30.84
C CYS A 285 -0.79 -8.89 -31.87
N ASP A 286 0.16 -9.03 -32.79
CA ASP A 286 0.41 -8.06 -33.86
C ASP A 286 -0.84 -7.83 -34.71
N PHE A 287 -1.53 -8.91 -35.10
CA PHE A 287 -2.77 -8.83 -35.86
C PHE A 287 -3.83 -7.98 -35.14
N HIS A 288 -4.03 -8.24 -33.84
CA HIS A 288 -5.01 -7.51 -33.06
C HIS A 288 -4.62 -6.05 -32.82
N VAL A 289 -3.34 -5.74 -32.59
CA VAL A 289 -2.86 -4.36 -32.46
C VAL A 289 -3.06 -3.59 -33.77
N GLU A 290 -2.59 -4.14 -34.89
CA GLU A 290 -2.71 -3.53 -36.22
C GLU A 290 -4.17 -3.27 -36.58
N ARG A 291 -5.04 -4.26 -36.37
CA ARG A 291 -6.49 -4.15 -36.63
C ARG A 291 -7.13 -3.06 -35.77
N THR A 292 -6.80 -3.02 -34.48
CA THR A 292 -7.40 -2.07 -33.54
C THR A 292 -6.95 -0.65 -33.84
N ARG A 293 -5.66 -0.42 -34.08
CA ARG A 293 -5.13 0.90 -34.47
C ARG A 293 -5.78 1.43 -35.73
N LYS A 294 -5.92 0.59 -36.76
CA LYS A 294 -6.63 0.95 -38.00
C LYS A 294 -8.08 1.36 -37.73
N LEU A 295 -8.79 0.62 -36.87
CA LEU A 295 -10.18 0.90 -36.52
C LEU A 295 -10.34 2.26 -35.82
N VAL A 296 -9.47 2.55 -34.84
CA VAL A 296 -9.55 3.78 -34.04
C VAL A 296 -8.73 4.94 -34.60
N ARG A 297 -8.08 4.73 -35.76
CA ARG A 297 -7.19 5.70 -36.43
C ARG A 297 -6.06 6.21 -35.52
N ALA A 298 -5.55 5.35 -34.64
CA ALA A 298 -4.39 5.68 -33.81
C ALA A 298 -3.13 5.77 -34.68
N THR A 299 -2.27 6.75 -34.37
CA THR A 299 -1.01 7.01 -35.09
C THR A 299 0.23 6.57 -34.31
N SER A 300 0.04 6.08 -33.07
CA SER A 300 1.12 5.60 -32.21
C SER A 300 1.83 4.40 -32.86
N THR A 301 3.16 4.43 -32.81
CA THR A 301 4.05 3.33 -33.22
C THR A 301 4.68 2.62 -32.03
N LYS A 302 4.31 2.99 -30.79
CA LYS A 302 4.85 2.34 -29.59
C LYS A 302 4.33 0.92 -29.50
N PRO A 303 5.15 -0.10 -29.23
CA PRO A 303 4.64 -1.46 -29.11
C PRO A 303 3.70 -1.60 -27.91
N VAL A 304 2.69 -2.47 -28.04
CA VAL A 304 1.89 -2.95 -26.90
C VAL A 304 2.64 -4.09 -26.24
N THR A 305 2.71 -4.11 -24.90
CA THR A 305 3.37 -5.19 -24.16
C THR A 305 2.33 -6.15 -23.60
N ALA A 306 2.43 -7.44 -23.94
CA ALA A 306 1.54 -8.48 -23.48
C ALA A 306 2.28 -9.46 -22.56
N TYR A 307 1.79 -9.61 -21.33
CA TYR A 307 2.30 -10.57 -20.35
C TYR A 307 1.36 -11.77 -20.27
N PHE A 308 1.89 -12.97 -20.55
CA PHE A 308 1.18 -14.23 -20.46
C PHE A 308 1.68 -15.06 -19.26
N PHE A 309 0.76 -15.37 -18.35
CA PHE A 309 1.02 -16.18 -17.15
C PHE A 309 0.59 -17.63 -17.38
N ARG A 310 1.28 -18.61 -16.78
CA ARG A 310 0.92 -20.04 -16.87
C ARG A 310 -0.49 -20.33 -16.36
N SER A 311 -0.90 -19.62 -15.31
CA SER A 311 -2.15 -19.86 -14.59
C SER A 311 -2.65 -18.60 -13.89
N GLU A 312 -3.91 -18.65 -13.42
CA GLU A 312 -4.49 -17.63 -12.55
C GLU A 312 -3.71 -17.48 -11.24
N ASP A 313 -3.19 -18.57 -10.68
CA ASP A 313 -2.38 -18.55 -9.46
C ASP A 313 -1.07 -17.81 -9.66
N GLU A 314 -0.35 -18.08 -10.75
CA GLU A 314 0.89 -17.36 -11.05
C GLU A 314 0.62 -15.86 -11.24
N LYS A 315 -0.44 -15.50 -11.97
CA LYS A 315 -0.83 -14.11 -12.18
C LYS A 315 -1.18 -13.43 -10.85
N ARG A 316 -1.92 -14.11 -9.97
CA ARG A 316 -2.28 -13.59 -8.63
C ARG A 316 -1.06 -13.39 -7.74
N ASP A 317 -0.09 -14.30 -7.80
CA ASP A 317 1.12 -14.23 -7.00
C ASP A 317 2.05 -13.11 -7.47
N LEU A 318 2.15 -12.89 -8.78
CA LEU A 318 3.05 -11.87 -9.34
C LEU A 318 2.45 -10.48 -9.35
N ILE A 319 1.21 -10.31 -9.81
CA ILE A 319 0.63 -8.97 -10.01
C ILE A 319 -0.58 -8.69 -9.13
N GLY A 320 -1.05 -9.65 -8.33
CA GLY A 320 -2.11 -9.48 -7.33
C GLY A 320 -3.52 -9.81 -7.81
N VAL A 321 -3.70 -10.18 -9.08
CA VAL A 321 -5.01 -10.54 -9.65
C VAL A 321 -4.94 -11.89 -10.35
N GLY A 322 -5.91 -12.75 -10.09
CA GLY A 322 -5.96 -14.11 -10.64
C GLY A 322 -6.87 -14.18 -11.85
N ARG A 323 -8.18 -14.16 -11.63
CA ARG A 323 -9.22 -14.37 -12.66
C ARG A 323 -9.47 -13.11 -13.46
N THR A 324 -9.48 -11.97 -12.78
CA THR A 324 -9.76 -10.68 -13.40
C THR A 324 -8.75 -10.35 -14.51
N LEU A 325 -9.25 -10.08 -15.71
CA LEU A 325 -8.45 -9.56 -16.82
C LEU A 325 -8.13 -8.09 -16.57
N ILE A 326 -6.88 -7.70 -16.79
CA ILE A 326 -6.41 -6.34 -16.53
C ILE A 326 -5.53 -5.88 -17.69
N ALA A 327 -5.81 -4.67 -18.13
CA ALA A 327 -4.92 -3.85 -18.92
C ALA A 327 -4.51 -2.62 -18.11
N LYS A 328 -3.32 -2.10 -18.36
CA LYS A 328 -2.87 -0.77 -17.91
C LYS A 328 -2.69 0.13 -19.15
N PRO A 329 -3.76 0.78 -19.65
CA PRO A 329 -3.71 1.56 -20.88
C PRO A 329 -2.65 2.68 -20.87
N TRP A 330 -2.40 3.29 -19.71
CA TRP A 330 -1.38 4.32 -19.58
C TRP A 330 0.06 3.80 -19.76
N ARG A 331 0.28 2.49 -19.60
CA ARG A 331 1.56 1.81 -19.86
C ARG A 331 1.57 1.07 -21.20
N GLY A 332 0.41 0.90 -21.86
CA GLY A 332 0.31 0.08 -23.07
C GLY A 332 0.48 -1.41 -22.78
N GLU A 333 0.09 -1.85 -21.58
CA GLU A 333 0.34 -3.21 -21.10
C GLU A 333 -0.97 -4.00 -20.92
N ILE A 334 -0.92 -5.30 -21.21
CA ILE A 334 -2.03 -6.25 -20.98
C ILE A 334 -1.53 -7.50 -20.25
N TYR A 335 -2.38 -8.05 -19.36
CA TYR A 335 -2.01 -9.14 -18.45
C TYR A 335 -2.99 -10.31 -18.55
N LEU A 336 -2.55 -11.39 -19.18
CA LEU A 336 -3.35 -12.52 -19.66
C LEU A 336 -2.80 -13.85 -19.15
N GLN A 337 -3.64 -14.88 -19.03
CA GLN A 337 -3.18 -16.24 -18.82
C GLN A 337 -2.95 -16.92 -20.17
N MET A 338 -2.13 -17.98 -20.22
CA MET A 338 -2.01 -18.83 -21.40
C MET A 338 -3.37 -19.43 -21.75
N GLY A 339 -3.68 -19.50 -23.04
CA GLY A 339 -4.96 -19.98 -23.56
C GLY A 339 -4.81 -20.68 -24.91
N GLY A 340 -5.94 -21.14 -25.47
CA GLY A 340 -5.96 -21.73 -26.82
C GLY A 340 -5.64 -20.69 -27.91
N TRP A 341 -5.33 -21.17 -29.12
CA TRP A 341 -5.11 -20.31 -30.29
C TRP A 341 -6.30 -20.39 -31.26
N PRO A 342 -6.83 -19.26 -31.78
CA PRO A 342 -6.48 -17.89 -31.41
C PRO A 342 -6.89 -17.56 -29.96
N HIS A 343 -6.21 -16.60 -29.33
CA HIS A 343 -6.42 -16.34 -27.91
C HIS A 343 -7.77 -15.65 -27.67
N PRO A 344 -8.68 -16.24 -26.85
CA PRO A 344 -10.11 -15.89 -26.87
C PRO A 344 -10.41 -14.46 -26.41
N VAL A 345 -9.54 -13.87 -25.59
CA VAL A 345 -9.72 -12.53 -25.02
C VAL A 345 -8.59 -11.56 -25.35
N LEU A 346 -7.59 -11.97 -26.15
CA LEU A 346 -6.42 -11.12 -26.46
C LEU A 346 -6.85 -9.84 -27.18
N GLY A 347 -7.72 -9.98 -28.19
CA GLY A 347 -8.27 -8.83 -28.89
C GLY A 347 -9.05 -7.88 -27.98
N HIS A 348 -9.76 -8.37 -26.96
CA HIS A 348 -10.48 -7.52 -26.01
C HIS A 348 -9.52 -6.67 -25.19
N GLU A 349 -8.46 -7.26 -24.64
CA GLU A 349 -7.49 -6.52 -23.82
C GLU A 349 -6.64 -5.54 -24.64
N ILE A 350 -6.29 -5.90 -25.89
CA ILE A 350 -5.57 -4.99 -26.80
C ILE A 350 -6.40 -3.73 -27.07
N VAL A 351 -7.72 -3.83 -27.16
CA VAL A 351 -8.59 -2.65 -27.32
C VAL A 351 -8.39 -1.67 -26.16
N HIS A 352 -8.33 -2.15 -24.91
CA HIS A 352 -8.07 -1.28 -23.76
C HIS A 352 -6.71 -0.58 -23.85
N ALA A 353 -5.66 -1.31 -24.22
CA ALA A 353 -4.32 -0.74 -24.36
C ALA A 353 -4.22 0.31 -25.49
N VAL A 354 -4.77 0.00 -26.67
CA VAL A 354 -4.73 0.89 -27.85
C VAL A 354 -5.63 2.12 -27.67
N LEU A 355 -6.79 1.99 -27.03
CA LEU A 355 -7.63 3.16 -26.73
C LEU A 355 -6.95 4.17 -25.78
N GLY A 356 -6.03 3.69 -24.94
CA GLY A 356 -5.16 4.57 -24.14
C GLY A 356 -4.28 5.50 -24.98
N GLU A 357 -3.96 5.13 -26.23
CA GLU A 357 -3.19 5.95 -27.17
C GLU A 357 -4.02 7.14 -27.68
N VAL A 358 -5.31 6.91 -27.95
CA VAL A 358 -6.23 7.92 -28.49
C VAL A 358 -6.58 8.98 -27.44
N GLY A 359 -6.74 8.59 -26.18
CA GLY A 359 -7.06 9.52 -25.09
C GLY A 359 -5.96 10.51 -24.72
N ARG A 360 -4.75 10.36 -25.28
CA ARG A 360 -3.62 11.29 -25.11
C ARG A 360 -3.44 12.27 -26.29
N GLY A 361 -4.17 12.06 -27.38
CA GLY A 361 -4.04 12.78 -28.64
C GLY A 361 -4.93 14.01 -28.76
#